data_AF-A0A1C3NSY8-F1
#
_entry.id   AF-A0A1C3NSY8-F1
#
_cell.length_a   1.000
_cell.length_b   1.000
_cell.length_c   1.000
_cell.angle_alpha   90.00
_cell.angle_beta   90.00
_cell.angle_gamma   90.00
#
_symmetry.space_group_name_H-M   'P 1'
#
loop_
_entity.id
_entity.type
_entity.pdbx_description
1 polymer ?
#
loop_
_entity_poly.entity_id
_entity_poly.type
_entity_poly.pdbx_seq_one_letter_code
_entity_poly.pdbx_strand_id
1 'polypeptide(L)'
;MVYSLLRLRATDAALRLAARAATAVLDAVSPEATPVQPLSCRGIPAIPVEPVIVADPTTVFTPDEMPVVEAIERAAFDFEAASDLARHADRGKRKARKILDRLPAGVYGAWIVDRVESNRMVADLEAIRATYARLGLGDLPMKAPAASLRVMRTETVVPAVKTLAAVAA
;
A
#
# COMPACT_ATOMS: atom_id res chain seq x y z
N MET A 1 -30.33 41.39 -5.17
CA MET A 1 -29.03 40.66 -5.23
C MET A 1 -29.00 39.34 -4.42
N VAL A 2 -30.15 38.73 -4.09
CA VAL A 2 -30.22 37.46 -3.32
C VAL A 2 -30.53 36.25 -4.22
N TYR A 3 -31.15 36.49 -5.38
CA TYR A 3 -31.58 35.43 -6.31
C TYR A 3 -30.44 34.71 -7.06
N SER A 4 -29.25 35.31 -7.20
CA SER A 4 -28.14 34.68 -7.95
C SER A 4 -27.38 33.62 -7.11
N LEU A 5 -27.27 33.82 -5.79
CA LEU A 5 -26.56 32.89 -4.90
C LEU A 5 -27.36 31.60 -4.63
N LEU A 6 -28.69 31.67 -4.67
CA LEU A 6 -29.57 30.49 -4.54
C LEU A 6 -29.52 29.59 -5.78
N ARG A 7 -29.38 30.15 -6.99
CA ARG A 7 -29.21 29.36 -8.22
C ARG A 7 -27.88 28.61 -8.26
N LEU A 8 -26.78 29.22 -7.79
CA LEU A 8 -25.45 28.60 -7.78
C LEU A 8 -25.34 27.42 -6.80
N ARG A 9 -26.02 27.48 -5.65
CA ARG A 9 -26.02 26.36 -4.68
C ARG A 9 -26.91 25.19 -5.14
N ALA A 10 -28.00 25.48 -5.85
CA ALA A 10 -28.88 24.44 -6.39
C ALA A 10 -28.19 23.63 -7.51
N THR A 11 -27.37 24.28 -8.34
CA THR A 11 -26.63 23.60 -9.41
C THR A 11 -25.56 22.65 -8.87
N ASP A 12 -24.84 23.03 -7.82
CA ASP A 12 -23.81 22.18 -7.21
C ASP A 12 -24.40 20.95 -6.51
N ALA A 13 -25.56 21.11 -5.86
CA ALA A 13 -26.28 20.00 -5.25
C ALA A 13 -26.80 19.00 -6.29
N ALA A 14 -27.35 19.51 -7.40
CA ALA A 14 -27.82 18.68 -8.51
C ALA A 14 -26.68 17.91 -9.19
N LEU A 15 -25.51 18.54 -9.37
CA LEU A 15 -24.33 17.91 -9.96
C LEU A 15 -23.77 16.78 -9.09
N ARG A 16 -23.77 16.96 -7.75
CA ARG A 16 -23.35 15.91 -6.80
C ARG A 16 -24.33 14.73 -6.76
N LEU A 17 -25.62 14.99 -6.90
CA LEU A 17 -26.64 13.94 -6.91
C LEU A 17 -26.59 13.15 -8.23
N ALA A 18 -26.41 13.83 -9.36
CA ALA A 18 -26.22 13.19 -10.66
C ALA A 18 -24.95 12.34 -10.72
N ALA A 19 -23.84 12.80 -10.13
CA ALA A 19 -22.60 12.03 -10.05
C ALA A 19 -22.77 10.75 -9.21
N ARG A 20 -23.49 10.81 -8.09
CA ARG A 20 -23.78 9.64 -7.24
C ARG A 20 -24.72 8.64 -7.93
N ALA A 21 -25.72 9.13 -8.66
CA ALA A 21 -26.61 8.27 -9.44
C ALA A 21 -25.85 7.57 -10.58
N ALA A 22 -24.96 8.27 -11.28
CA ALA A 22 -24.15 7.68 -12.34
C ALA A 22 -23.22 6.58 -11.83
N THR A 23 -22.58 6.76 -10.66
CA THR A 23 -21.74 5.71 -10.06
C THR A 23 -22.55 4.49 -9.61
N ALA A 24 -23.76 4.69 -9.06
CA ALA A 24 -24.62 3.58 -8.64
C ALA A 24 -25.11 2.73 -9.83
N VAL A 25 -25.41 3.37 -10.97
CA VAL A 25 -25.80 2.66 -12.19
C VAL A 25 -24.61 1.91 -12.80
N LEU A 26 -23.39 2.46 -12.73
CA LEU A 26 -22.18 1.78 -13.19
C LEU A 26 -21.81 0.56 -12.34
N ASP A 27 -21.99 0.60 -11.03
CA ASP A 27 -21.79 -0.57 -10.15
C ASP A 27 -22.85 -1.66 -10.40
N ALA A 28 -24.10 -1.28 -10.71
CA ALA A 28 -25.16 -2.23 -11.02
C ALA A 28 -25.00 -2.94 -12.37
N VAL A 29 -24.19 -2.39 -13.29
CA VAL A 29 -23.91 -2.96 -14.62
C VAL A 29 -22.61 -3.78 -14.62
N SER A 30 -21.94 -3.94 -13.48
CA SER A 30 -20.76 -4.79 -13.40
C SER A 30 -21.17 -6.26 -13.65
N PRO A 31 -20.69 -6.90 -14.74
CA PRO A 31 -21.08 -8.26 -15.08
C PRO A 31 -20.66 -9.22 -13.98
N GLU A 32 -21.51 -10.20 -13.69
CA GLU A 32 -21.27 -11.30 -12.75
C GLU A 32 -19.82 -11.79 -12.85
N ALA A 33 -19.08 -11.55 -11.77
CA ALA A 33 -17.76 -12.11 -11.57
C ALA A 33 -17.90 -13.63 -11.64
N THR A 34 -17.40 -14.21 -12.74
CA THR A 34 -17.24 -15.64 -12.88
C THR A 34 -16.38 -16.12 -11.70
N PRO A 35 -16.80 -17.18 -10.96
CA PRO A 35 -15.99 -17.71 -9.88
C PRO A 35 -14.70 -18.26 -10.47
N VAL A 36 -13.61 -17.53 -10.25
CA VAL A 36 -12.26 -17.96 -10.57
C VAL A 36 -11.99 -19.18 -9.69
N GLN A 37 -11.95 -20.37 -10.27
CA GLN A 37 -11.59 -21.57 -9.52
C GLN A 37 -10.18 -21.38 -8.94
N PRO A 38 -9.96 -21.62 -7.64
CA PRO A 38 -8.61 -21.57 -7.10
C PRO A 38 -7.79 -22.68 -7.77
N LEU A 39 -6.68 -22.29 -8.39
CA LEU A 39 -5.65 -23.20 -8.87
C LEU A 39 -5.24 -24.12 -7.71
N SER A 40 -5.75 -25.36 -7.76
CA SER A 40 -5.34 -26.44 -6.87
C SER A 40 -3.85 -26.67 -7.09
N CYS A 41 -3.05 -26.31 -6.09
CA CYS A 41 -1.61 -26.59 -6.05
C CYS A 41 -1.40 -28.08 -5.81
N ARG A 42 -1.83 -28.92 -6.76
CA ARG A 42 -1.67 -30.37 -6.67
C ARG A 42 -0.33 -30.74 -7.30
N GLY A 43 0.69 -30.90 -6.47
CA GLY A 43 1.91 -31.63 -6.85
C GLY A 43 3.25 -30.92 -6.69
N ILE A 44 3.38 -29.88 -5.85
CA ILE A 44 4.72 -29.43 -5.44
C ILE A 44 5.18 -30.33 -4.29
N PRO A 45 6.32 -31.07 -4.42
CA PRO A 45 6.86 -31.80 -3.30
C PRO A 45 7.22 -30.81 -2.19
N ALA A 46 6.69 -31.02 -0.99
CA ALA A 46 7.01 -30.24 0.19
C ALA A 46 8.51 -30.41 0.50
N ILE A 47 9.33 -29.45 0.07
CA ILE A 47 10.70 -29.31 0.54
C ILE A 47 10.60 -29.02 2.04
N PRO A 48 11.23 -29.80 2.92
CA PRO A 48 11.26 -29.51 4.34
C PRO A 48 11.97 -28.16 4.53
N VAL A 49 11.19 -27.11 4.77
CA VAL A 49 11.70 -25.80 5.17
C VAL A 49 12.12 -25.95 6.62
N GLU A 50 13.41 -26.15 6.86
CA GLU A 50 13.97 -25.96 8.19
C GLU A 50 13.63 -24.54 8.66
N PRO A 51 13.15 -24.35 9.90
CA PRO A 51 12.82 -23.03 10.40
C PRO A 51 14.11 -22.23 10.51
N VAL A 52 14.40 -21.41 9.48
CA VAL A 52 15.42 -20.37 9.56
C VAL A 52 14.94 -19.43 10.66
N ILE A 53 15.59 -19.52 11.81
CA ILE A 53 15.41 -18.59 12.92
C ILE A 53 15.90 -17.23 12.41
N VAL A 54 14.95 -16.41 11.97
CA VAL A 54 15.18 -15.00 11.67
C VAL A 54 15.74 -14.41 12.94
N ALA A 55 16.97 -13.91 12.90
CA ALA A 55 17.54 -13.18 14.02
C ALA A 55 16.55 -12.07 14.39
N ASP A 56 16.06 -12.10 15.63
CA ASP A 56 15.17 -11.06 16.14
C ASP A 56 15.84 -9.71 15.88
N PRO A 57 15.14 -8.74 15.27
CA PRO A 57 15.73 -7.42 15.09
C PRO A 57 16.07 -6.92 16.49
N THR A 58 17.33 -6.57 16.72
CA THR A 58 17.86 -6.08 18.01
C THR A 58 17.27 -4.71 18.42
N THR A 59 16.14 -4.33 17.80
CA THR A 59 15.40 -3.08 17.89
C THR A 59 13.92 -3.32 18.27
N VAL A 60 13.53 -4.58 18.54
CA VAL A 60 12.18 -4.92 19.01
C VAL A 60 12.12 -4.76 20.53
N PHE A 61 11.00 -4.24 21.04
CA PHE A 61 10.78 -4.12 22.48
C PHE A 61 10.84 -5.49 23.16
N THR A 62 11.60 -5.58 24.24
CA THR A 62 11.51 -6.71 25.16
C THR A 62 10.17 -6.68 25.91
N PRO A 63 9.67 -7.81 26.44
CA PRO A 63 8.38 -7.85 27.14
C PRO A 63 8.27 -6.85 28.29
N ASP A 64 9.39 -6.57 28.97
CA ASP A 64 9.46 -5.65 30.10
C ASP A 64 9.47 -4.16 29.67
N GLU A 65 9.76 -3.89 28.39
CA GLU A 65 9.80 -2.55 27.79
C GLU A 65 8.57 -2.27 26.91
N MET A 66 7.58 -3.16 26.91
CA MET A 66 6.42 -3.05 26.04
C MET A 66 5.57 -1.82 26.42
N PRO A 67 5.31 -0.90 25.47
CA PRO A 67 4.43 0.24 25.73
C PRO A 67 2.99 -0.22 26.01
N VAL A 68 2.23 0.64 26.68
CA VAL A 68 0.81 0.37 26.96
C VAL A 68 0.03 0.16 25.67
N VAL A 69 -0.97 -0.73 25.71
CA VAL A 69 -1.75 -1.15 24.52
C VAL A 69 -2.34 0.05 23.78
N GLU A 70 -2.86 1.05 24.50
CA GLU A 70 -3.40 2.26 23.90
C GLU A 70 -2.38 3.02 23.04
N ALA A 71 -1.11 3.06 23.46
CA ALA A 71 -0.04 3.69 22.70
C ALA A 71 0.28 2.89 21.42
N ILE A 72 0.23 1.56 21.50
CA ILE A 72 0.42 0.66 20.35
C ILE A 72 -0.73 0.84 19.36
N GLU A 73 -1.98 0.83 19.82
CA GLU A 73 -3.16 1.02 18.98
C GLU A 73 -3.16 2.40 18.33
N ARG A 74 -2.82 3.44 19.09
CA ARG A 74 -2.69 4.79 18.55
C ARG A 74 -1.61 4.88 17.49
N ALA A 75 -0.43 4.32 17.75
CA ALA A 75 0.66 4.27 16.79
C ALA A 75 0.28 3.48 15.53
N ALA A 76 -0.42 2.35 15.66
CA ALA A 76 -0.89 1.56 14.53
C ALA A 76 -1.92 2.31 13.68
N PHE A 77 -2.86 3.01 14.32
CA PHE A 77 -3.84 3.85 13.63
C PHE A 77 -3.18 5.00 12.88
N ASP A 78 -2.26 5.72 13.54
CA ASP A 78 -1.54 6.84 12.91
C ASP A 78 -0.66 6.34 11.73
N PHE A 79 -0.05 5.15 11.86
CA PHE A 79 0.70 4.50 10.78
C PHE A 79 -0.19 4.13 9.58
N GLU A 80 -1.37 3.57 9.81
CA GLU A 80 -2.34 3.25 8.76
C GLU A 80 -2.81 4.52 8.02
N ALA A 81 -3.21 5.54 8.77
CA ALA A 81 -3.64 6.83 8.22
C ALA A 81 -2.53 7.50 7.39
N ALA A 82 -1.30 7.52 7.89
CA ALA A 82 -0.15 8.07 7.17
C ALA A 82 0.16 7.26 5.90
N SER A 83 0.06 5.93 5.97
CA SER A 83 0.27 5.05 4.81
C SER A 83 -0.75 5.31 3.70
N ASP A 84 -2.02 5.53 4.05
CA ASP A 84 -3.05 5.86 3.07
C ASP A 84 -2.83 7.24 2.45
N LEU A 85 -2.49 8.25 3.25
CA LEU A 85 -2.12 9.57 2.72
C LEU A 85 -0.94 9.47 1.75
N ALA A 86 0.08 8.68 2.07
CA ALA A 86 1.22 8.45 1.18
C ALA A 86 0.78 7.79 -0.14
N ARG A 87 -0.07 6.76 -0.10
CA ARG A 87 -0.63 6.13 -1.31
C ARG A 87 -1.45 7.10 -2.15
N HIS A 88 -2.28 7.94 -1.51
CA HIS A 88 -3.05 8.97 -2.20
C HIS A 88 -2.13 10.00 -2.85
N ALA A 89 -1.10 10.47 -2.14
CA ALA A 89 -0.09 11.37 -2.66
C ALA A 89 0.65 10.76 -3.86
N ASP A 90 1.06 9.49 -3.78
CA ASP A 90 1.74 8.80 -4.87
C ASP A 90 0.86 8.60 -6.10
N ARG A 91 -0.44 8.32 -5.92
CA ARG A 91 -1.40 8.30 -7.02
C ARG A 91 -1.55 9.69 -7.64
N GLY A 92 -1.63 10.73 -6.81
CA GLY A 92 -1.67 12.13 -7.26
C GLY A 92 -0.43 12.52 -8.06
N LYS A 93 0.76 12.23 -7.52
CA LYS A 93 2.06 12.46 -8.18
C LYS A 93 2.14 11.73 -9.53
N ARG A 94 1.73 10.46 -9.60
CA ARG A 94 1.68 9.69 -10.86
C ARG A 94 0.78 10.34 -11.90
N LYS A 95 -0.40 10.83 -11.50
CA LYS A 95 -1.32 11.54 -12.42
C LYS A 95 -0.72 12.85 -12.90
N ALA A 96 -0.18 13.67 -11.99
CA ALA A 96 0.44 14.95 -12.34
C ALA A 96 1.66 14.77 -13.27
N ARG A 97 2.50 13.78 -12.98
CA ARG A 97 3.71 13.47 -13.76
C ARG A 97 3.41 13.16 -15.23
N LYS A 98 2.25 12.55 -15.55
CA LYS A 98 1.84 12.31 -16.96
C LYS A 98 1.78 13.61 -17.78
N ILE A 99 1.45 14.73 -17.16
CA ILE A 99 1.42 16.04 -17.82
C ILE A 99 2.81 16.68 -17.73
N LEU A 100 3.36 16.75 -16.52
CA LEU A 100 4.62 17.47 -16.27
C LEU A 100 5.81 16.88 -17.02
N ASP A 101 5.89 15.57 -17.24
CA ASP A 101 7.02 14.96 -17.96
C ASP A 101 7.05 15.29 -19.45
N ARG A 102 5.93 15.74 -20.03
CA ARG A 102 5.85 16.11 -21.45
C ARG A 102 6.17 17.58 -21.71
N LEU A 103 6.27 18.39 -20.65
CA LEU A 103 6.56 19.81 -20.78
C LEU A 103 8.07 20.04 -20.93
N PRO A 104 8.50 20.94 -21.83
CA PRO A 104 9.86 21.44 -21.82
C PRO A 104 10.13 22.25 -20.54
N ALA A 105 11.41 22.54 -20.28
CA ALA A 105 11.77 23.43 -19.19
C ALA A 105 11.23 24.86 -19.48
N GLY A 106 10.67 25.52 -18.47
CA GLY A 106 10.06 26.84 -18.62
C GLY A 106 9.12 27.22 -17.48
N VAL A 107 8.56 28.43 -17.57
CA VAL A 107 7.63 28.98 -16.57
C VAL A 107 6.19 28.83 -17.06
N TYR A 108 5.33 28.25 -16.22
CA TYR A 108 3.93 28.00 -16.48
C TYR A 108 3.07 28.62 -15.36
N GLY A 109 2.62 29.86 -15.59
CA GLY A 109 1.86 30.62 -14.60
C GLY A 109 2.68 30.89 -13.33
N ALA A 110 2.26 30.30 -12.21
CA ALA A 110 2.96 30.42 -10.93
C ALA A 110 4.04 29.33 -10.70
N TRP A 111 4.26 28.43 -11.66
CA TRP A 111 5.14 27.26 -11.48
C TRP A 111 6.30 27.27 -12.47
N ILE A 112 7.49 26.90 -12.01
CA ILE A 112 8.69 26.77 -12.84
C ILE A 112 8.99 25.27 -13.00
N VAL A 113 9.25 24.83 -14.23
CA VAL A 113 9.61 23.45 -14.55
C VAL A 113 11.05 23.44 -15.06
N ASP A 114 11.95 22.81 -14.31
CA ASP A 114 13.35 22.63 -14.68
C ASP A 114 13.70 21.15 -14.90
N ARG A 115 14.65 20.89 -15.81
CA ARG A 115 15.18 19.54 -16.07
C ARG A 115 16.63 19.49 -15.61
N VAL A 116 16.85 18.88 -14.45
CA VAL A 116 18.18 18.67 -13.87
C VAL A 116 18.54 17.20 -14.03
N GLU A 117 19.64 16.93 -14.73
CA GLU A 117 20.21 15.58 -14.79
C GLU A 117 20.88 15.24 -13.46
N SER A 118 20.67 14.01 -12.98
CA SER A 118 21.31 13.54 -11.76
C SER A 118 22.76 13.18 -12.06
N ASN A 119 23.71 13.72 -11.29
CA ASN A 119 25.12 13.32 -11.34
C ASN A 119 25.41 11.96 -10.66
N ARG A 120 24.36 11.23 -10.24
CA ARG A 120 24.53 9.90 -9.66
C ARG A 120 24.75 8.88 -10.77
N MET A 121 25.90 8.24 -10.78
CA MET A 121 26.16 7.08 -11.63
C MET A 121 25.37 5.88 -11.11
N VAL A 122 24.58 5.25 -11.99
CA VAL A 122 23.84 4.02 -11.70
C VAL A 122 24.63 2.86 -12.28
N ALA A 123 24.81 1.79 -11.50
CA ALA A 123 25.49 0.60 -11.96
C ALA A 123 24.70 -0.07 -13.10
N ASP A 124 25.38 -0.41 -14.19
CA ASP A 124 24.80 -1.16 -15.30
C ASP A 124 24.73 -2.65 -14.94
N LEU A 125 23.55 -3.10 -14.52
CA LEU A 125 23.31 -4.48 -14.12
C LEU A 125 23.40 -5.49 -15.28
N GLU A 126 23.21 -5.04 -16.53
CA GLU A 126 23.35 -5.92 -17.69
C GLU A 126 24.82 -6.12 -18.02
N ALA A 127 25.61 -5.05 -18.03
CA ALA A 127 27.06 -5.14 -18.21
C ALA A 127 27.73 -5.96 -17.09
N ILE A 128 27.27 -5.80 -15.85
CA ILE A 128 27.75 -6.61 -14.72
C ILE A 128 27.41 -8.08 -14.94
N ARG A 129 26.15 -8.41 -15.27
CA ARG A 129 25.74 -9.81 -15.54
C ARG A 129 26.51 -10.44 -16.69
N ALA A 130 26.69 -9.72 -17.80
CA ALA A 130 27.48 -10.19 -18.93
C ALA A 130 28.94 -10.45 -18.55
N THR A 131 29.51 -9.60 -17.70
CA THR A 131 30.89 -9.76 -17.22
C THR A 131 31.03 -10.99 -16.31
N TYR A 132 30.09 -11.21 -15.39
CA TYR A 132 30.08 -12.38 -14.50
C TYR A 132 29.94 -13.68 -15.29
N ALA A 133 29.04 -13.72 -16.28
CA ALA A 133 28.85 -14.86 -17.16
C ALA A 133 30.11 -15.17 -17.98
N ARG A 134 30.74 -14.14 -18.57
CA ARG A 134 31.97 -14.28 -19.36
C ARG A 134 33.15 -14.82 -18.55
N LEU A 135 33.25 -14.42 -17.29
CA LEU A 135 34.34 -14.83 -16.40
C LEU A 135 34.08 -16.17 -15.67
N GLY A 136 32.91 -16.78 -15.86
CA GLY A 136 32.55 -18.04 -15.19
C GLY A 136 32.40 -17.90 -13.67
N LEU A 137 32.12 -16.69 -13.18
CA LEU A 137 32.05 -16.37 -11.74
C LEU A 137 30.74 -16.85 -11.07
N GLY A 138 29.78 -17.34 -11.85
CA GLY A 138 28.47 -17.78 -11.35
C GLY A 138 27.50 -16.63 -11.10
N ASP A 139 26.58 -16.82 -10.15
CA ASP A 139 25.50 -15.87 -9.85
C ASP A 139 26.01 -14.58 -9.17
N LEU A 140 25.29 -13.47 -9.39
CA LEU A 140 25.60 -12.20 -8.72
C LEU A 140 25.39 -12.36 -7.21
N PRO A 141 26.36 -11.99 -6.36
CA PRO A 141 26.19 -12.06 -4.91
C PRO A 141 25.12 -11.05 -4.47
N MET A 142 23.97 -11.58 -4.05
CA MET A 142 22.85 -10.78 -3.55
C MET A 142 22.85 -10.73 -2.03
N LYS A 143 22.44 -9.58 -1.46
CA LYS A 143 22.13 -9.48 -0.02
C LYS A 143 20.71 -9.95 0.23
N ALA A 144 20.48 -10.62 1.35
CA ALA A 144 19.14 -10.97 1.78
C ALA A 144 18.30 -9.68 1.99
N PRO A 145 17.01 -9.67 1.59
CA PRO A 145 16.14 -8.54 1.82
C PRO A 145 15.93 -8.31 3.31
N ALA A 146 15.89 -7.04 3.73
CA ALA A 146 15.56 -6.69 5.10
C ALA A 146 14.08 -6.98 5.41
N ALA A 147 13.77 -7.28 6.67
CA ALA A 147 12.39 -7.51 7.11
C ALA A 147 11.54 -6.23 6.92
N SER A 148 10.36 -6.38 6.31
CA SER A 148 9.42 -5.28 6.10
C SER A 148 8.32 -5.28 7.15
N LEU A 149 8.03 -4.11 7.76
CA LEU A 149 6.88 -3.93 8.65
C LEU A 149 5.56 -4.04 7.88
N ARG A 150 4.67 -4.93 8.34
CA ARG A 150 3.30 -5.07 7.82
C ARG A 150 2.31 -4.98 8.99
N VAL A 151 1.47 -3.95 8.98
CA VAL A 151 0.41 -3.75 9.97
C VAL A 151 -0.93 -4.08 9.31
N MET A 152 -1.73 -4.93 9.95
CA MET A 152 -3.09 -5.27 9.52
C MET A 152 -4.02 -5.21 10.72
N ARG A 153 -5.20 -4.63 10.56
CA ARG A 153 -6.24 -4.65 11.59
C ARG A 153 -6.82 -6.06 11.67
N THR A 154 -6.82 -6.66 12.86
CA THR A 154 -7.52 -7.93 13.07
C THR A 154 -9.01 -7.67 13.27
N GLU A 155 -9.87 -8.41 12.57
CA GLU A 155 -11.29 -8.49 12.92
C GLU A 155 -11.41 -9.40 14.15
N THR A 156 -12.09 -8.91 15.20
CA THR A 156 -12.17 -9.59 16.48
C THR A 156 -13.07 -10.83 16.34
N VAL A 157 -12.48 -12.02 16.33
CA VAL A 157 -13.22 -13.25 16.68
C VAL A 157 -13.36 -13.24 18.20
N VAL A 158 -14.55 -12.89 18.70
CA VAL A 158 -14.88 -12.98 20.13
C VAL A 158 -14.95 -14.47 20.49
N PRO A 159 -14.08 -15.02 21.36
CA PRO A 159 -14.29 -16.37 21.86
C PRO A 159 -15.50 -16.33 22.81
N ALA A 160 -16.55 -17.06 22.47
CA ALA A 160 -17.68 -17.29 23.36
C ALA A 160 -17.19 -18.07 24.59
N VAL A 161 -16.91 -17.35 25.67
CA VAL A 161 -16.61 -17.94 26.97
C VAL A 161 -17.90 -18.58 27.50
N LYS A 162 -18.01 -19.91 27.41
CA LYS A 162 -18.98 -20.68 28.19
C LYS A 162 -18.61 -20.56 29.67
N THR A 163 -19.24 -19.64 30.38
CA THR A 163 -19.29 -19.68 31.84
C THR A 163 -20.08 -20.91 32.28
N LEU A 164 -19.38 -21.95 32.75
CA LEU A 164 -20.00 -22.99 33.56
C LEU A 164 -20.29 -22.39 34.93
N ALA A 165 -21.56 -22.11 35.16
CA ALA A 165 -22.10 -21.68 36.43
C ALA A 165 -21.80 -22.71 37.52
N ALA A 166 -21.30 -22.20 38.65
CA ALA A 166 -21.34 -22.88 39.93
C ALA A 166 -22.82 -23.13 40.32
N VAL A 167 -23.12 -24.37 40.72
CA VAL A 167 -24.28 -24.69 41.56
C VAL A 167 -23.74 -25.48 42.74
N ALA A 168 -23.95 -24.92 43.94
CA ALA A 168 -23.73 -25.56 45.22
C ALA A 168 -24.88 -26.52 45.55
N ALA A 169 -24.56 -27.69 46.10
CA ALA A 169 -25.32 -28.43 47.11
C ALA A 169 -24.42 -29.54 47.69
#